data_AF-A0A967WRA7-F1
#
_entry.id   AF-A0A967WRA7-F1
#
_cell.length_a   1.000
_cell.length_b   1.000
_cell.length_c   1.000
_cell.angle_alpha   90.00
_cell.angle_beta   90.00
_cell.angle_gamma   90.00
#
_symmetry.space_group_name_H-M   'P 1'
#
loop_
_entity.id
_entity.type
_entity.pdbx_description
1 polymer ?
#
loop_
_entity_poly.entity_id
_entity_poly.type
_entity_poly.pdbx_seq_one_letter_code
_entity_poly.pdbx_strand_id
1 'polypeptide(L)'
;SVSRNLKLIKADRPSVAEVAIVNDSYLQMHLAQHPEDRDRFLISEQPDQTYQLSIITHPEGPVTAGDMMDLLEPLLERGRYQSLVKKWGLELPPTLVSNSGED
;
A
#
# COMPACT_ATOMS: atom_id res chain seq x y z
N SER A 1 14.47 4.57 -5.66
CA SER A 1 13.64 3.35 -5.75
C SER A 1 13.81 2.57 -4.45
N VAL A 2 12.72 2.18 -3.80
CA VAL A 2 12.68 1.59 -2.44
C VAL A 2 13.62 0.39 -2.26
N SER A 3 13.90 -0.36 -3.33
CA SER A 3 14.86 -1.47 -3.31
C SER A 3 16.29 -1.05 -2.99
N ARG A 4 16.68 0.21 -3.28
CA ARG A 4 17.99 0.75 -2.89
C ARG A 4 18.12 0.87 -1.38
N ASN A 5 17.04 1.25 -0.69
CA ASN A 5 17.05 1.40 0.76
C ASN A 5 17.25 0.04 1.45
N LEU A 6 16.55 -1.00 1.00
CA LEU A 6 16.75 -2.36 1.51
C LEU A 6 18.17 -2.87 1.24
N LYS A 7 18.74 -2.57 0.07
CA LYS A 7 20.13 -2.94 -0.25
C LYS A 7 21.16 -2.29 0.66
N LEU A 8 20.90 -1.04 1.09
CA LEU A 8 21.77 -0.34 2.03
C LEU A 8 21.72 -1.04 3.39
N ILE A 9 20.53 -1.24 3.98
CA ILE A 9 20.37 -1.94 5.27
C ILE A 9 21.05 -3.31 5.25
N LYS A 10 20.87 -4.07 4.16
CA LYS A 10 21.47 -5.40 3.97
C LYS A 10 23.00 -5.39 3.88
N ALA A 11 23.63 -4.26 3.58
CA ALA A 11 25.06 -4.14 3.43
C ALA A 11 25.81 -4.10 4.77
N ASP A 12 25.09 -4.04 5.91
CA ASP A 12 25.60 -4.23 7.28
C ASP A 12 26.90 -3.48 7.54
N ARG A 13 26.87 -2.15 7.35
CA ARG A 13 28.01 -1.27 7.53
C ARG A 13 28.13 -0.89 9.02
N PRO A 14 29.10 -1.42 9.78
CA PRO A 14 29.08 -1.33 11.25
C PRO A 14 29.22 0.09 11.81
N SER A 15 29.64 1.06 10.99
CA SER A 15 29.84 2.45 11.39
C SER A 15 28.58 3.32 11.35
N VAL A 16 27.44 2.81 10.86
CA VAL A 16 26.18 3.56 10.73
C VAL A 16 25.00 2.64 11.06
N ALA A 17 24.15 3.04 12.01
CA ALA A 17 22.84 2.42 12.13
C ALA A 17 22.01 2.87 10.91
N GLU A 18 21.90 2.00 9.90
CA GLU A 18 21.16 2.30 8.69
C GLU A 18 19.65 2.07 8.93
N VAL A 19 18.91 3.16 9.10
CA VAL A 19 17.44 3.16 9.18
C VAL A 19 16.90 3.64 7.84
N ALA A 20 15.87 2.97 7.32
CA ALA A 20 15.15 3.46 6.14
C ALA A 20 13.64 3.38 6.32
N ILE A 21 12.97 4.45 5.88
CA ILE A 21 11.52 4.48 5.78
C ILE A 21 11.12 3.80 4.47
N VAL A 22 10.23 2.82 4.57
CA VAL A 22 9.67 2.09 3.43
C VAL A 22 8.16 1.95 3.63
N ASN A 23 7.43 1.78 2.52
CA ASN A 23 6.00 1.49 2.61
C ASN A 23 5.78 0.04 3.09
N ASP A 24 4.89 -0.18 4.04
CA ASP A 24 4.61 -1.51 4.59
C ASP A 24 4.15 -2.50 3.50
N SER A 25 3.26 -2.11 2.60
CA SER A 25 2.83 -2.97 1.48
C SER A 25 3.99 -3.43 0.59
N TYR A 26 4.98 -2.56 0.39
CA TYR A 26 6.20 -2.91 -0.33
C TYR A 26 7.07 -3.87 0.47
N LEU A 27 7.24 -3.64 1.77
CA LEU A 27 8.01 -4.51 2.66
C LEU A 27 7.38 -5.91 2.73
N GLN A 28 6.06 -6.01 2.91
CA GLN A 28 5.34 -7.29 2.92
C GLN A 28 5.50 -8.03 1.60
N MET A 29 5.34 -7.33 0.47
CA MET A 29 5.58 -7.90 -0.86
C MET A 29 7.02 -8.41 -1.00
N HIS A 30 8.02 -7.61 -0.59
CA HIS A 30 9.43 -8.00 -0.65
C HIS A 30 9.70 -9.26 0.18
N LEU A 31 9.24 -9.30 1.43
CA LEU A 31 9.42 -10.45 2.33
C LEU A 31 8.64 -11.69 1.90
N ALA A 32 7.53 -11.54 1.16
CA ALA A 32 6.84 -12.66 0.55
C ALA A 32 7.64 -13.27 -0.63
N GLN A 33 8.38 -12.44 -1.37
CA GLN A 33 9.24 -12.88 -2.49
C GLN A 33 10.63 -13.34 -2.04
N HIS A 34 11.09 -12.83 -0.89
CA HIS A 34 12.41 -13.06 -0.30
C HIS A 34 12.28 -13.40 1.19
N PRO A 35 11.69 -14.55 1.55
CA PRO A 35 11.46 -14.91 2.95
C PRO A 35 12.77 -15.00 3.77
N GLU A 36 13.90 -15.29 3.13
CA GLU A 36 15.24 -15.30 3.72
C GLU A 36 15.69 -13.94 4.28
N ASP A 37 15.07 -12.85 3.84
CA ASP A 37 15.42 -11.51 4.31
C ASP A 37 14.71 -11.12 5.62
N ARG A 38 13.72 -11.90 6.11
CA ARG A 38 12.98 -11.58 7.35
C ARG A 38 13.91 -11.38 8.54
N ASP A 39 14.83 -12.31 8.75
CA ASP A 39 15.73 -12.30 9.91
C ASP A 39 16.85 -11.27 9.78
N ARG A 40 16.92 -10.56 8.64
CA ARG A 40 17.93 -9.52 8.36
C ARG A 40 17.47 -8.12 8.71
N PHE A 41 16.19 -7.94 9.04
CA PHE A 41 15.62 -6.64 9.35
C PHE A 41 15.02 -6.60 10.75
N LEU A 42 15.31 -5.53 11.48
CA LEU A 42 14.52 -5.13 12.64
C LEU A 42 13.46 -4.15 12.13
N ILE A 43 12.19 -4.53 12.24
CA ILE A 43 11.05 -3.74 11.76
C ILE A 43 10.40 -3.07 12.97
N SER A 44 10.29 -1.74 12.95
CA SER A 44 9.53 -1.00 13.97
C SER A 44 8.04 -1.35 13.88
N GLU A 45 7.39 -1.57 15.02
CA GLU A 45 5.94 -1.74 15.10
C GLU A 45 5.18 -0.40 15.07
N GLN A 46 5.88 0.71 15.30
CA GLN A 46 5.30 2.04 15.27
C GLN A 46 5.43 2.64 13.86
N PRO A 47 4.32 2.89 13.15
CA PRO A 47 4.36 3.54 11.85
C PRO A 47 4.73 5.01 12.00
N ASP A 48 5.69 5.48 11.19
CA ASP A 48 6.05 6.90 11.16
C ASP A 48 4.90 7.76 10.61
N GLN A 49 4.19 7.25 9.61
CA GLN A 49 3.09 7.95 8.91
C GLN A 49 2.07 6.96 8.35
N THR A 50 0.79 7.34 8.40
CA THR A 50 -0.32 6.61 7.77
C THR A 50 -0.85 7.42 6.59
N TYR A 51 -0.93 6.81 5.41
CA TYR A 51 -1.40 7.47 4.19
C TYR A 51 -2.74 6.89 3.76
N GLN A 52 -3.70 7.76 3.46
CA GLN A 52 -4.95 7.38 2.81
C GLN A 52 -4.81 7.56 1.30
N LEU A 53 -4.70 6.45 0.56
CA LEU A 53 -4.62 6.47 -0.89
C LEU A 53 -5.96 6.98 -1.47
N SER A 54 -5.88 8.02 -2.29
CA SER A 54 -7.03 8.67 -2.90
C SER A 54 -6.80 8.85 -4.40
N ILE A 55 -7.89 8.89 -5.17
CA ILE A 55 -7.86 9.32 -6.56
C ILE A 55 -8.01 10.84 -6.58
N ILE A 56 -7.14 11.53 -7.32
CA ILE A 56 -7.16 12.98 -7.46
C ILE A 56 -7.53 13.30 -8.90
N THR A 57 -8.54 14.15 -9.07
CA THR A 57 -8.99 14.66 -10.37
C THR A 57 -8.78 16.17 -10.45
N HIS A 58 -8.53 16.69 -11.66
CA HIS A 58 -8.43 18.13 -11.86
C HIS A 58 -9.82 18.77 -11.79
N PRO A 59 -10.03 19.89 -11.07
CA PRO A 59 -11.35 20.52 -10.93
C PRO A 59 -12.01 20.92 -12.26
N GLU A 60 -11.21 21.34 -13.24
CA GLU A 60 -11.65 21.68 -14.61
C GLU A 60 -11.29 20.57 -15.62
N GLY A 61 -10.92 19.38 -15.14
CA GLY A 61 -10.57 18.26 -15.99
C GLY A 61 -11.82 17.65 -16.63
N PRO A 62 -11.67 16.94 -17.77
CA PRO A 62 -12.78 16.25 -18.43
C PRO A 62 -13.25 15.00 -17.67
N VAL A 63 -12.55 14.60 -16.61
CA VAL A 63 -12.86 13.44 -15.77
C VAL A 63 -12.99 13.89 -14.34
N THR A 64 -14.15 13.67 -13.75
CA THR A 64 -14.50 14.01 -12.37
C THR A 64 -14.24 12.85 -11.42
N ALA A 65 -14.26 13.13 -10.12
CA ALA A 65 -14.21 12.07 -9.10
C ALA A 65 -15.40 11.11 -9.21
N GLY A 66 -16.58 11.60 -9.64
CA GLY A 66 -17.75 10.77 -9.91
C GLY A 66 -17.49 9.78 -11.04
N ASP A 67 -16.97 10.26 -12.18
CA ASP A 67 -16.63 9.39 -13.32
C ASP A 67 -15.64 8.27 -12.92
N MET A 68 -14.68 8.59 -12.04
CA MET A 68 -13.74 7.60 -11.52
C MET A 68 -14.40 6.58 -10.60
N MET A 69 -15.39 7.01 -9.81
CA MET A 69 -16.17 6.12 -8.96
C MET A 69 -17.07 5.20 -9.76
N ASP A 70 -17.72 5.69 -10.81
CA ASP A 70 -18.55 4.88 -11.71
C ASP A 70 -17.75 3.75 -12.39
N LEU A 71 -16.46 3.99 -12.67
CA LEU A 71 -15.54 2.97 -13.19
C LEU A 71 -15.13 1.94 -12.13
N LEU A 72 -15.05 2.34 -10.85
CA LEU A 72 -14.63 1.49 -9.75
C LEU A 72 -15.76 0.67 -9.15
N GLU A 73 -16.98 1.19 -9.15
CA GLU A 73 -18.15 0.59 -8.51
C GLU A 73 -18.39 -0.87 -8.96
N PRO A 74 -18.38 -1.21 -10.26
CA PRO A 74 -18.55 -2.61 -10.68
C PRO A 74 -17.43 -3.55 -10.20
N LEU A 75 -16.23 -3.01 -9.93
CA LEU A 75 -15.11 -3.78 -9.39
C LEU A 75 -15.23 -4.00 -7.89
N LEU A 76 -15.80 -3.01 -7.18
CA LEU A 76 -16.13 -3.09 -5.75
C LEU A 76 -17.27 -4.09 -5.52
N GLU A 77 -18.37 -3.98 -6.26
CA GLU A 77 -19.52 -4.88 -6.15
C GLU A 77 -19.13 -6.35 -6.36
N ARG A 78 -18.23 -6.60 -7.32
CA ARG A 78 -17.80 -7.96 -7.68
C ARG A 78 -16.67 -8.50 -6.79
N GLY A 79 -16.25 -7.78 -5.75
CA GLY A 79 -15.15 -8.20 -4.89
C GLY A 79 -13.76 -8.14 -5.55
N ARG A 80 -13.66 -7.65 -6.79
CA ARG A 80 -12.42 -7.67 -7.58
C ARG A 80 -11.43 -6.65 -7.06
N TYR A 81 -11.91 -5.47 -6.71
CA TYR A 81 -11.05 -4.43 -6.14
C TYR A 81 -10.51 -4.86 -4.77
N GLN A 82 -11.36 -5.47 -3.93
CA GLN A 82 -11.01 -6.05 -2.63
C GLN A 82 -9.93 -7.12 -2.75
N SER A 83 -10.08 -8.00 -3.75
CA SER A 83 -9.09 -9.05 -4.04
C SER A 83 -7.76 -8.45 -4.49
N LEU A 84 -7.80 -7.38 -5.30
CA LEU A 84 -6.62 -6.67 -5.76
C LEU A 84 -5.87 -6.00 -4.60
N VAL A 85 -6.54 -5.21 -3.76
CA VAL A 85 -5.87 -4.51 -2.64
C VAL A 85 -5.28 -5.51 -1.64
N LYS A 86 -6.00 -6.58 -1.31
CA LYS A 86 -5.49 -7.65 -0.42
C LYS A 86 -4.26 -8.35 -0.99
N LYS A 87 -4.21 -8.60 -2.30
CA LYS A 87 -3.03 -9.18 -2.96
C LYS A 87 -1.77 -8.34 -2.74
N TRP A 88 -1.93 -7.02 -2.60
CA TRP A 88 -0.83 -6.10 -2.35
C TRP A 88 -0.65 -5.74 -0.88
N GLY A 89 -1.29 -6.46 0.05
CA GLY A 89 -1.18 -6.17 1.49
C GLY A 89 -1.84 -4.85 1.90
N LEU A 90 -2.81 -4.37 1.11
CA LEU A 90 -3.58 -3.16 1.38
C LEU A 90 -4.98 -3.51 1.85
N GLU A 91 -5.56 -2.61 2.63
CA GLU A 91 -6.95 -2.69 3.09
C GLU A 91 -7.83 -1.73 2.30
N LEU A 92 -9.13 -2.05 2.22
CA LEU A 92 -10.10 -1.11 1.69
C LEU A 92 -10.24 0.08 2.62
N PRO A 93 -10.30 1.31 2.07
CA PRO A 93 -10.76 2.45 2.84
C PRO A 93 -12.15 2.18 3.44
N PRO A 94 -12.39 2.50 4.72
CA PRO A 94 -13.71 2.33 5.34
C PRO A 94 -14.85 2.99 4.54
N THR A 95 -14.55 4.10 3.86
CA THR A 95 -15.48 4.84 3.01
C THR A 95 -16.02 4.04 1.81
N LEU A 96 -15.37 2.94 1.43
CA LEU A 96 -15.79 2.06 0.32
C LEU A 96 -16.46 0.76 0.80
N VAL A 97 -16.57 0.55 2.12
CA VAL A 97 -17.16 -0.67 2.71
C VAL A 97 -18.68 -0.50 2.93
N SER A 98 -19.19 0.73 3.00
CA SER A 98 -20.54 1.05 3.50
C SER A 98 -21.70 0.98 2.49
N ASN A 99 -21.50 0.64 1.21
CA ASN A 99 -22.61 0.57 0.23
C ASN A 99 -23.23 -0.84 0.07
N SER A 100 -22.96 -1.76 0.98
CA SER A 100 -23.54 -3.12 0.93
C SER A 100 -24.54 -3.35 2.05
N GLY A 101 -25.72 -2.73 1.93
CA GLY A 101 -26.91 -3.14 2.68
C GLY A 101 -27.70 -2.02 3.32
N GLU A 102 -28.48 -1.28 2.53
CA GLU A 102 -29.78 -0.75 2.97
C GLU A 102 -30.77 -1.01 1.83
N ASP A 103 -31.48 -2.13 1.92
CA ASP A 103 -32.79 -2.40 1.30
C ASP A 103 -33.79 -2.65 2.44
#